data_AF-A0A9E3FKQ2-F1
#
_entry.id   AF-A0A9E3FKQ2-F1
#
_cell.length_a   1.000
_cell.length_b   1.000
_cell.length_c   1.000
_cell.angle_alpha   90.00
_cell.angle_beta   90.00
_cell.angle_gamma   90.00
#
_symmetry.space_group_name_H-M   'P 1'
#
loop_
_entity.id
_entity.type
_entity.pdbx_description
1 polymer ?
#
loop_
_entity_poly.entity_id
_entity_poly.type
_entity_poly.pdbx_seq_one_letter_code
_entity_poly.pdbx_strand_id
1 'polypeptide(L)'
;MANVNRWLSKALLVLAACACLPAAAGARQGQAGAADVDAAFERATQLHQSGDLEGAVRAYLSILAANPGRADVRSNLGAAYSRLGRYEEAIGQYKQALALDPRNQTIRFNLSLAYYKAAWFTEAGAELANFVAAAPNDLPERPNAVLLLADCQVRLGEYRKAIELLSPYEKDGAETPHGRAVAYLLGNALIGDGQLGRGQLVINSVFRDEDSAEARLLIGSLMLLMDDGQGAVRELGRAVELNPKLPTVHAWYGRALMRMGDSEKARAAFRVELADNPNDFDANLFMGTLLRQDKQFEESLRYLTKAVQLRPREQYARYHLSAVLAALGKPEEARPLLEGVVKEYPDFVEGRVLLASVYYRLNRKEDGDRERAVVQKLNSEQQAKQPGAQKSTDAPAPTKAP
;
A
#
# COMPACT_ATOMS: atom_id res chain seq x y z
N MET A 1 -29.18 -6.74 -18.66
CA MET A 1 -28.23 -7.21 -17.62
C MET A 1 -26.77 -7.05 -18.10
N ALA A 2 -26.37 -5.83 -18.48
CA ALA A 2 -25.03 -5.58 -19.05
C ALA A 2 -24.38 -4.26 -18.59
N ASN A 3 -24.91 -3.61 -17.54
CA ASN A 3 -24.44 -2.27 -17.11
C ASN A 3 -24.10 -2.12 -15.61
N VAL A 4 -24.02 -3.23 -14.86
CA VAL A 4 -23.66 -3.20 -13.43
C VAL A 4 -22.14 -3.38 -13.20
N ASN A 5 -21.41 -3.94 -14.17
CA ASN A 5 -19.98 -4.32 -14.05
C ASN A 5 -18.95 -3.18 -14.24
N ARG A 6 -19.39 -1.92 -14.36
CA ARG A 6 -18.51 -0.78 -14.69
C ARG A 6 -18.10 0.11 -13.51
N TRP A 7 -18.70 -0.10 -12.33
CA TRP A 7 -18.60 0.84 -11.21
C TRP A 7 -17.61 0.41 -10.12
N LEU A 8 -17.56 -0.89 -9.79
CA LEU A 8 -16.62 -1.42 -8.77
C LEU A 8 -15.18 -1.47 -9.27
N SER A 9 -15.01 -1.71 -10.57
CA SER A 9 -13.75 -1.40 -11.25
C SER A 9 -13.38 0.05 -10.99
N LYS A 10 -14.27 1.04 -11.21
CA LYS A 10 -13.96 2.46 -10.96
C LYS A 10 -13.68 2.83 -9.51
N ALA A 11 -14.38 2.29 -8.50
CA ALA A 11 -14.17 2.60 -7.08
C ALA A 11 -12.84 2.06 -6.53
N LEU A 12 -12.43 0.85 -6.93
CA LEU A 12 -11.08 0.32 -6.68
C LEU A 12 -10.02 0.89 -7.65
N LEU A 13 -10.42 1.31 -8.87
CA LEU A 13 -9.61 2.09 -9.83
C LEU A 13 -9.51 3.58 -9.46
N VAL A 14 -10.15 4.09 -8.40
CA VAL A 14 -9.86 5.47 -7.96
C VAL A 14 -8.44 5.58 -7.42
N LEU A 15 -7.89 4.45 -6.99
CA LEU A 15 -6.46 4.31 -6.73
C LEU A 15 -5.62 4.21 -8.01
N ALA A 16 -6.17 4.26 -9.23
CA ALA A 16 -5.42 3.95 -10.45
C ALA A 16 -5.14 5.15 -11.38
N ALA A 17 -5.82 6.29 -11.26
CA ALA A 17 -5.62 7.39 -12.20
C ALA A 17 -5.28 8.70 -11.50
N CYS A 18 -3.98 8.97 -11.32
CA CYS A 18 -3.53 10.35 -11.26
C CYS A 18 -3.88 11.00 -12.61
N ALA A 19 -4.73 12.02 -12.58
CA ALA A 19 -5.20 12.66 -13.81
C ALA A 19 -4.03 13.40 -14.47
N CYS A 20 -3.78 13.09 -15.75
CA CYS A 20 -2.93 13.90 -16.60
C CYS A 20 -3.71 15.17 -16.95
N LEU A 21 -3.17 16.34 -16.62
CA LEU A 21 -3.76 17.62 -16.99
C LEU A 21 -3.52 17.87 -18.49
N PRO A 22 -4.54 18.30 -19.25
CA PRO A 22 -4.36 18.74 -20.62
C PRO A 22 -3.56 20.05 -20.68
N ALA A 23 -2.97 20.35 -21.84
CA ALA A 23 -2.31 21.63 -22.07
C ALA A 23 -3.32 22.79 -21.89
N ALA A 24 -2.97 23.77 -21.07
CA ALA A 24 -3.79 24.97 -20.90
C ALA A 24 -3.72 25.83 -22.17
N ALA A 25 -4.88 26.12 -22.78
CA ALA A 25 -4.97 27.03 -23.93
C ALA A 25 -4.85 28.50 -23.44
N GLY A 26 -3.61 28.99 -23.29
CA GLY A 26 -3.30 30.37 -22.93
C GLY A 26 -2.86 31.22 -24.12
N ALA A 27 -3.38 32.44 -24.23
CA ALA A 27 -3.17 33.37 -25.35
C ALA A 27 -1.69 33.77 -25.56
N ARG A 28 -1.26 33.71 -26.83
CA ARG A 28 0.13 33.89 -27.30
C ARG A 28 0.59 35.34 -27.36
N GLN A 29 1.72 35.66 -26.73
CA GLN A 29 2.73 36.59 -27.28
C GLN A 29 4.15 36.12 -26.91
N GLY A 30 4.97 35.77 -27.93
CA GLY A 30 6.37 35.28 -27.79
C GLY A 30 6.68 34.05 -28.68
N GLN A 31 6.63 34.19 -30.01
CA GLN A 31 6.12 33.16 -30.94
C GLN A 31 7.09 32.12 -31.59
N ALA A 32 8.30 31.86 -31.06
CA ALA A 32 9.11 30.73 -31.58
C ALA A 32 9.45 29.69 -30.50
N GLY A 33 10.00 30.11 -29.36
CA GLY A 33 10.35 29.20 -28.26
C GLY A 33 9.16 28.66 -27.47
N ALA A 34 8.11 29.46 -27.27
CA ALA A 34 6.92 29.02 -26.52
C ALA A 34 6.09 27.98 -27.30
N ALA A 35 5.99 28.14 -28.62
CA ALA A 35 5.27 27.19 -29.47
C ALA A 35 5.95 25.81 -29.51
N ASP A 36 7.27 25.77 -29.47
CA ASP A 36 8.05 24.52 -29.43
C ASP A 36 7.90 23.81 -28.08
N VAL A 37 7.86 24.56 -26.97
CA VAL A 37 7.64 24.01 -25.62
C VAL A 37 6.25 23.41 -25.48
N ASP A 38 5.20 24.07 -25.98
CA ASP A 38 3.84 23.55 -25.89
C ASP A 38 3.67 22.31 -26.78
N ALA A 39 4.26 22.30 -27.99
CA ALA A 39 4.31 21.11 -28.83
C ALA A 39 5.11 19.96 -28.19
N ALA A 40 6.18 20.26 -27.45
CA ALA A 40 6.91 19.27 -26.66
C ALA A 40 6.05 18.70 -25.52
N PHE A 41 5.24 19.53 -24.86
CA PHE A 41 4.34 19.11 -23.79
C PHE A 41 3.19 18.23 -24.29
N GLU A 42 2.62 18.53 -25.46
CA GLU A 42 1.63 17.68 -26.10
C GLU A 42 2.20 16.30 -26.44
N ARG A 43 3.41 16.24 -27.01
CA ARG A 43 4.11 14.97 -27.27
C ARG A 43 4.39 14.18 -26.00
N ALA A 44 4.86 14.85 -24.93
CA ALA A 44 5.07 14.21 -23.63
C ALA A 44 3.76 13.62 -23.06
N THR A 45 2.65 14.34 -23.24
CA THR A 45 1.31 13.88 -22.85
C THR A 45 0.84 12.69 -23.68
N GLN A 46 1.13 12.66 -24.98
CA GLN A 46 0.82 11.51 -25.85
C GLN A 46 1.63 10.26 -25.46
N LEU A 47 2.92 10.41 -25.14
CA LEU A 47 3.73 9.31 -24.60
C LEU A 47 3.13 8.78 -23.30
N HIS A 48 2.69 9.68 -22.42
CA HIS A 48 2.04 9.31 -21.17
C HIS A 48 0.72 8.53 -21.41
N GLN A 49 -0.13 9.02 -22.30
CA GLN A 49 -1.43 8.38 -22.61
C GLN A 49 -1.27 7.04 -23.32
N SER A 50 -0.28 6.90 -24.20
CA SER A 50 0.03 5.64 -24.90
C SER A 50 0.69 4.59 -24.02
N GLY A 51 1.15 4.96 -22.82
CA GLY A 51 1.76 4.06 -21.84
C GLY A 51 3.28 3.98 -21.90
N ASP A 52 3.95 4.73 -22.78
CA ASP A 52 5.40 4.94 -22.71
C ASP A 52 5.73 5.92 -21.57
N LEU A 53 5.61 5.41 -20.34
CA LEU A 53 5.77 6.19 -19.13
C LEU A 53 7.21 6.69 -18.95
N GLU A 54 8.22 5.88 -19.27
CA GLU A 54 9.63 6.29 -19.19
C GLU A 54 9.96 7.34 -20.26
N GLY A 55 9.42 7.21 -21.48
CA GLY A 55 9.52 8.23 -22.52
C GLY A 55 8.87 9.55 -22.08
N ALA A 56 7.66 9.47 -21.51
CA ALA A 56 6.98 10.64 -20.96
C ALA A 56 7.79 11.32 -19.84
N VAL A 57 8.36 10.55 -18.91
CA VAL A 57 9.24 11.07 -17.85
C VAL A 57 10.42 11.85 -18.45
N ARG A 58 11.14 11.25 -19.43
CA ARG A 58 12.26 11.94 -20.10
C ARG A 58 11.81 13.23 -20.78
N ALA A 59 10.67 13.22 -21.46
CA ALA A 59 10.14 14.38 -22.16
C ALA A 59 9.74 15.51 -21.18
N TYR A 60 9.03 15.19 -20.09
CA TYR A 60 8.67 16.18 -19.07
C TYR A 60 9.91 16.77 -18.37
N LEU A 61 10.92 15.95 -18.04
CA LEU A 61 12.17 16.43 -17.46
C LEU A 61 12.89 17.40 -18.41
N SER A 62 12.90 17.13 -19.72
CA SER A 62 13.47 18.04 -20.72
C SER A 62 12.72 19.39 -20.77
N ILE A 63 11.39 19.38 -20.66
CA ILE A 63 10.59 20.60 -20.62
C ILE A 63 10.90 21.41 -19.36
N LEU A 64 10.99 20.74 -18.20
CA LEU A 64 11.27 21.39 -16.91
C LEU A 64 12.70 21.94 -16.82
N ALA A 65 13.65 21.37 -17.56
CA ALA A 65 15.01 21.92 -17.65
C ALA A 65 15.02 23.28 -18.34
N ALA A 66 14.18 23.49 -19.36
CA ALA A 66 14.02 24.78 -20.02
C ALA A 66 13.09 25.73 -19.24
N ASN A 67 12.02 25.20 -18.65
CA ASN A 67 10.95 25.96 -18.00
C ASN A 67 10.57 25.38 -16.63
N PRO A 68 11.33 25.68 -15.56
CA PRO A 68 11.14 25.07 -14.25
C PRO A 68 9.85 25.50 -13.52
N GLY A 69 9.20 26.58 -13.96
CA GLY A 69 7.98 27.15 -13.34
C GLY A 69 6.65 26.54 -13.81
N ARG A 70 6.68 25.46 -14.61
CA ARG A 70 5.47 24.84 -15.19
C ARG A 70 4.83 23.84 -14.21
N ALA A 71 3.86 24.30 -13.41
CA ALA A 71 3.14 23.48 -12.43
C ALA A 71 2.37 22.30 -13.07
N ASP A 72 1.78 22.54 -14.24
CA ASP A 72 1.08 21.55 -15.07
C ASP A 72 2.02 20.42 -15.52
N VAL A 73 3.21 20.76 -16.03
CA VAL A 73 4.24 19.78 -16.44
C VAL A 73 4.73 18.97 -15.24
N ARG A 74 4.96 19.62 -14.09
CA ARG A 74 5.33 18.90 -12.85
C ARG A 74 4.24 17.95 -12.39
N SER A 75 2.98 18.36 -12.43
CA SER A 75 1.85 17.48 -12.11
C SER A 75 1.81 16.25 -13.04
N ASN A 76 1.99 16.45 -14.35
CA ASN A 76 1.99 15.35 -15.32
C ASN A 76 3.20 14.41 -15.15
N LEU A 77 4.37 14.95 -14.81
CA LEU A 77 5.54 14.15 -14.43
C LEU A 77 5.26 13.32 -13.16
N GLY A 78 4.62 13.93 -12.15
CA GLY A 78 4.17 13.22 -10.95
C GLY A 78 3.18 12.08 -11.26
N ALA A 79 2.28 12.29 -12.21
CA ALA A 79 1.33 11.25 -12.65
C ALA A 79 2.03 10.10 -13.38
N ALA A 80 3.01 10.41 -14.24
CA ALA A 80 3.83 9.40 -14.91
C ALA A 80 4.64 8.56 -13.90
N TYR A 81 5.30 9.21 -12.94
CA TYR A 81 5.99 8.51 -11.84
C TYR A 81 5.03 7.65 -11.01
N SER A 82 3.83 8.16 -10.69
CA SER A 82 2.82 7.39 -9.96
C SER A 82 2.39 6.13 -10.71
N ARG A 83 2.25 6.18 -12.04
CA ARG A 83 1.92 4.99 -12.85
C ARG A 83 3.08 3.99 -12.93
N LEU A 84 4.33 4.46 -12.84
CA LEU A 84 5.52 3.60 -12.75
C LEU A 84 5.70 2.94 -11.37
N GLY A 85 4.90 3.32 -10.36
CA GLY A 85 5.09 2.91 -8.97
C GLY A 85 6.23 3.67 -8.26
N ARG A 86 6.72 4.75 -8.86
CA ARG A 86 7.76 5.66 -8.36
C ARG A 86 7.14 6.74 -7.47
N TYR A 87 6.54 6.34 -6.35
CA TYR A 87 5.67 7.23 -5.58
C TYR A 87 6.42 8.37 -4.87
N GLU A 88 7.64 8.15 -4.37
CA GLU A 88 8.43 9.22 -3.75
C GLU A 88 8.79 10.33 -4.74
N GLU A 89 9.18 9.94 -5.95
CA GLU A 89 9.45 10.89 -7.04
C GLU A 89 8.17 11.65 -7.43
N ALA A 90 7.04 10.95 -7.50
CA ALA A 90 5.74 11.57 -7.76
C ALA A 90 5.36 12.60 -6.68
N ILE A 91 5.47 12.24 -5.41
CA ILE A 91 5.23 13.12 -4.26
C ILE A 91 6.11 14.38 -4.38
N GLY A 92 7.40 14.22 -4.70
CA GLY A 92 8.32 15.34 -4.91
C GLY A 92 7.84 16.31 -5.99
N GLN A 93 7.40 15.80 -7.14
CA GLN A 93 6.92 16.64 -8.23
C GLN A 93 5.59 17.32 -7.92
N TYR A 94 4.64 16.62 -7.30
CA TYR A 94 3.37 17.22 -6.90
C TYR A 94 3.55 18.31 -5.83
N LYS A 95 4.45 18.12 -4.86
CA LYS A 95 4.77 19.18 -3.88
C LYS A 95 5.33 20.42 -4.55
N GLN A 96 6.22 20.26 -5.53
CA GLN A 96 6.77 21.38 -6.30
C GLN A 96 5.69 22.04 -7.17
N ALA A 97 4.78 21.27 -7.76
CA ALA A 97 3.66 21.79 -8.54
C ALA A 97 2.69 22.60 -7.65
N LEU A 98 2.35 22.10 -6.47
CA LEU A 98 1.47 22.77 -5.51
C LEU A 98 2.13 24.00 -4.88
N ALA A 99 3.46 24.06 -4.78
CA ALA A 99 4.16 25.27 -4.38
C ALA A 99 4.02 26.41 -5.40
N LEU A 100 3.89 26.07 -6.70
CA LEU A 100 3.67 27.03 -7.79
C LEU A 100 2.19 27.43 -7.92
N ASP A 101 1.26 26.50 -7.69
CA ASP A 101 -0.18 26.74 -7.71
C ASP A 101 -0.88 26.15 -6.47
N PRO A 102 -0.86 26.85 -5.31
CA PRO A 102 -1.33 26.30 -4.03
C PRO A 102 -2.83 26.00 -3.95
N ARG A 103 -3.63 26.58 -4.85
CA ARG A 103 -5.10 26.45 -4.87
C ARG A 103 -5.59 25.32 -5.77
N ASN A 104 -4.68 24.64 -6.47
CA ASN A 104 -5.03 23.59 -7.41
C ASN A 104 -5.49 22.30 -6.70
N GLN A 105 -6.80 22.07 -6.69
CA GLN A 105 -7.40 20.91 -6.03
C GLN A 105 -7.08 19.60 -6.73
N THR A 106 -6.90 19.60 -8.05
CA THR A 106 -6.51 18.39 -8.81
C THR A 106 -5.10 17.93 -8.42
N ILE A 107 -4.13 18.86 -8.34
CA ILE A 107 -2.76 18.55 -7.90
C ILE A 107 -2.77 18.06 -6.45
N ARG A 108 -3.55 18.71 -5.57
CA ARG A 108 -3.68 18.29 -4.17
C ARG A 108 -4.24 16.88 -4.04
N PHE A 109 -5.30 16.56 -4.79
CA PHE A 109 -5.86 15.22 -4.82
C PHE A 109 -4.85 14.20 -5.35
N ASN A 110 -4.16 14.49 -6.46
CA ASN A 110 -3.10 13.63 -6.99
C ASN A 110 -1.95 13.40 -6.00
N LEU A 111 -1.54 14.44 -5.25
CA LEU A 111 -0.55 14.32 -4.18
C LEU A 111 -1.03 13.38 -3.07
N SER A 112 -2.30 13.51 -2.64
CA SER A 112 -2.86 12.61 -1.64
C SER A 112 -2.92 11.16 -2.09
N LEU A 113 -3.22 10.91 -3.38
CA LEU A 113 -3.21 9.56 -3.95
C LEU A 113 -1.78 8.99 -3.97
N ALA A 114 -0.78 9.80 -4.28
CA ALA A 114 0.62 9.36 -4.25
C ALA A 114 1.08 9.01 -2.82
N TYR A 115 0.72 9.83 -1.82
CA TYR A 115 0.97 9.49 -0.41
C TYR A 115 0.23 8.21 0.00
N TYR A 116 -1.04 8.06 -0.38
CA TYR A 116 -1.84 6.88 -0.05
C TYR A 116 -1.23 5.60 -0.63
N LYS A 117 -0.83 5.62 -1.91
CA LYS A 117 -0.17 4.48 -2.58
C LYS A 117 1.17 4.11 -1.97
N ALA A 118 1.92 5.10 -1.50
CA ALA A 118 3.16 4.90 -0.75
C ALA A 118 2.93 4.40 0.70
N ALA A 119 1.67 4.26 1.11
CA ALA A 119 1.24 3.96 2.48
C ALA A 119 1.65 5.02 3.52
N TRP A 120 1.82 6.27 3.08
CA TRP A 120 2.10 7.41 3.97
C TRP A 120 0.77 8.03 4.43
N PHE A 121 0.04 7.27 5.25
CA PHE A 121 -1.37 7.57 5.57
C PHE A 121 -1.57 8.87 6.35
N THR A 122 -0.60 9.29 7.16
CA THR A 122 -0.65 10.56 7.89
C THR A 122 -0.66 11.73 6.90
N GLU A 123 0.28 11.74 5.96
CA GLU A 123 0.40 12.78 4.94
C GLU A 123 -0.76 12.72 3.94
N ALA A 124 -1.19 11.52 3.54
CA ALA A 124 -2.37 11.33 2.68
C ALA A 124 -3.63 11.89 3.34
N GLY A 125 -3.89 11.53 4.60
CA GLY A 125 -5.05 11.99 5.36
C GLY A 125 -5.08 13.51 5.52
N ALA A 126 -3.92 14.15 5.76
CA ALA A 126 -3.84 15.60 5.84
C ALA A 126 -4.23 16.29 4.52
N GLU A 127 -3.70 15.83 3.39
CA GLU A 127 -4.04 16.42 2.08
C GLU A 127 -5.48 16.12 1.64
N LEU A 128 -6.01 14.94 1.97
CA LEU A 128 -7.41 14.58 1.72
C LEU A 128 -8.36 15.43 2.57
N ALA A 129 -8.05 15.67 3.85
CA ALA A 129 -8.84 16.54 4.70
C ALA A 129 -8.88 17.98 4.15
N ASN A 130 -7.74 18.51 3.71
CA ASN A 130 -7.67 19.80 3.04
C ASN A 130 -8.51 19.83 1.75
N PHE A 131 -8.43 18.78 0.93
CA PHE A 131 -9.23 18.66 -0.30
C PHE A 131 -10.72 18.63 0.02
N VAL A 132 -11.18 17.76 0.92
CA VAL A 132 -12.60 17.63 1.30
C VAL A 132 -13.14 18.92 1.94
N ALA A 133 -12.32 19.68 2.65
CA ALA A 133 -12.73 20.97 3.21
C ALA A 133 -12.88 22.08 2.15
N ALA A 134 -12.05 22.08 1.10
CA ALA A 134 -11.98 23.16 0.11
C ALA A 134 -12.72 22.87 -1.21
N ALA A 135 -12.89 21.60 -1.57
CA ALA A 135 -13.51 21.15 -2.82
C ALA A 135 -15.01 21.47 -2.84
N PRO A 136 -15.55 21.98 -3.96
CA PRO A 136 -16.99 22.03 -4.20
C PRO A 136 -17.66 20.66 -4.00
N ASN A 137 -18.90 20.66 -3.51
CA ASN A 137 -19.63 19.44 -3.20
C ASN A 137 -19.95 18.58 -4.44
N ASP A 138 -19.99 19.19 -5.62
CA ASP A 138 -20.28 18.58 -6.90
C ASP A 138 -19.04 18.05 -7.64
N LEU A 139 -17.83 18.19 -7.06
CA LEU A 139 -16.62 17.62 -7.66
C LEU A 139 -16.70 16.08 -7.70
N PRO A 140 -16.50 15.44 -8.88
CA PRO A 140 -16.60 13.99 -9.03
C PRO A 140 -15.66 13.18 -8.12
N GLU A 141 -14.51 13.75 -7.76
CA GLU A 141 -13.50 13.09 -6.92
C GLU A 141 -13.87 13.11 -5.43
N ARG A 142 -14.79 13.98 -5.00
CA ARG A 142 -15.10 14.23 -3.58
C ARG A 142 -15.57 12.98 -2.83
N PRO A 143 -16.51 12.15 -3.33
CA PRO A 143 -16.91 10.93 -2.62
C PRO A 143 -15.72 9.99 -2.38
N ASN A 144 -14.84 9.86 -3.36
CA ASN A 144 -13.67 9.01 -3.23
C ASN A 144 -12.63 9.58 -2.27
N ALA A 145 -12.45 10.90 -2.27
CA ALA A 145 -11.59 11.56 -1.29
C ALA A 145 -12.08 11.33 0.15
N VAL A 146 -13.40 11.34 0.37
CA VAL A 146 -14.00 11.01 1.68
C VAL A 146 -13.71 9.57 2.08
N LEU A 147 -13.90 8.60 1.17
CA LEU A 147 -13.59 7.20 1.45
C LEU A 147 -12.11 6.97 1.76
N LEU A 148 -11.21 7.57 0.98
CA LEU A 148 -9.76 7.47 1.20
C LEU A 148 -9.35 8.13 2.52
N LEU A 149 -9.97 9.25 2.89
CA LEU A 149 -9.71 9.90 4.18
C LEU A 149 -10.15 9.00 5.34
N ALA A 150 -11.34 8.41 5.24
CA ALA A 150 -11.83 7.48 6.25
C ALA A 150 -10.93 6.23 6.35
N ASP A 151 -10.46 5.68 5.24
CA ASP A 151 -9.52 4.55 5.25
C ASP A 151 -8.17 4.94 5.87
N CYS A 152 -7.63 6.12 5.57
CA CYS A 152 -6.44 6.64 6.26
C CYS A 152 -6.66 6.71 7.78
N GLN A 153 -7.80 7.25 8.22
CA GLN A 153 -8.15 7.34 9.64
C GLN A 153 -8.26 5.97 10.29
N VAL A 154 -8.91 4.99 9.64
CA VAL A 154 -8.98 3.60 10.12
C VAL A 154 -7.58 3.00 10.26
N ARG A 155 -6.70 3.15 9.27
CA ARG A 155 -5.32 2.62 9.30
C ARG A 155 -4.45 3.25 10.37
N LEU A 156 -4.73 4.51 10.72
CA LEU A 156 -4.05 5.24 11.79
C LEU A 156 -4.66 4.95 13.18
N GLY A 157 -5.71 4.13 13.26
CA GLY A 157 -6.43 3.86 14.51
C GLY A 157 -7.33 5.01 14.98
N GLU A 158 -7.57 6.02 14.14
CA GLU A 158 -8.42 7.17 14.41
C GLU A 158 -9.91 6.83 14.17
N TYR A 159 -10.37 5.71 14.72
CA TYR A 159 -11.66 5.11 14.41
C TYR A 159 -12.85 6.06 14.60
N ARG A 160 -12.85 6.87 15.67
CA ARG A 160 -13.91 7.85 15.94
C ARG A 160 -14.04 8.91 14.85
N LYS A 161 -12.91 9.38 14.30
CA LYS A 161 -12.92 10.36 13.20
C LYS A 161 -13.52 9.72 11.94
N ALA A 162 -13.16 8.47 11.65
CA ALA A 162 -13.71 7.73 10.52
C ALA A 162 -15.22 7.50 10.66
N ILE A 163 -15.69 7.15 11.87
CA ILE A 163 -17.12 7.00 12.17
C ILE A 163 -17.85 8.32 11.96
N GLU A 164 -17.35 9.43 12.51
CA GLU A 164 -17.95 10.75 12.36
C GLU A 164 -18.03 11.17 10.88
N LEU A 165 -16.95 10.94 10.12
CA LEU A 165 -16.87 11.27 8.70
C LEU A 165 -17.86 10.44 7.85
N LEU A 166 -18.06 9.16 8.17
CA LEU A 166 -18.87 8.24 7.36
C LEU A 166 -20.34 8.14 7.79
N SER A 167 -20.68 8.47 9.04
CA SER A 167 -22.05 8.39 9.56
C SER A 167 -23.11 9.11 8.70
N PRO A 168 -22.84 10.29 8.09
CA PRO A 168 -23.80 10.94 7.20
C PRO A 168 -24.17 10.10 5.96
N TYR A 169 -23.28 9.22 5.52
CA TYR A 169 -23.44 8.38 4.31
C TYR A 169 -23.98 6.98 4.63
N GLU A 170 -24.15 6.61 5.90
CA GLU A 170 -24.66 5.28 6.30
C GLU A 170 -26.05 5.00 5.70
N LYS A 171 -26.88 6.05 5.56
CA LYS A 171 -28.26 5.96 5.06
C LYS A 171 -28.37 5.76 3.55
N ASP A 172 -27.29 5.99 2.81
CA ASP A 172 -27.27 5.91 1.35
C ASP A 172 -27.48 4.45 0.86
N GLY A 173 -27.21 3.46 1.72
CA GLY A 173 -27.47 2.06 1.44
C GLY A 173 -26.57 1.44 0.37
N ALA A 174 -26.57 0.11 0.27
CA ALA A 174 -25.66 -0.65 -0.60
C ALA A 174 -25.84 -0.39 -2.10
N GLU A 175 -27.01 0.09 -2.51
CA GLU A 175 -27.35 0.34 -3.92
C GLU A 175 -26.65 1.58 -4.51
N THR A 176 -26.14 2.47 -3.64
CA THR A 176 -25.39 3.63 -4.12
C THR A 176 -23.97 3.23 -4.56
N PRO A 177 -23.37 3.99 -5.50
CA PRO A 177 -22.04 3.67 -6.03
C PRO A 177 -20.94 3.53 -4.96
N HIS A 178 -21.11 4.18 -3.80
CA HIS A 178 -20.14 4.20 -2.71
C HIS A 178 -20.65 3.54 -1.41
N GLY A 179 -21.94 3.23 -1.29
CA GLY A 179 -22.54 2.80 -0.03
C GLY A 179 -21.97 1.50 0.53
N ARG A 180 -21.54 0.57 -0.34
CA ARG A 180 -20.86 -0.66 0.10
C ARG A 180 -19.48 -0.38 0.71
N ALA A 181 -18.71 0.51 0.09
CA ALA A 181 -17.41 0.93 0.60
C ALA A 181 -17.56 1.71 1.91
N VAL A 182 -18.58 2.58 2.01
CA VAL A 182 -18.95 3.26 3.26
C VAL A 182 -19.26 2.25 4.35
N ALA A 183 -20.14 1.28 4.10
CA ALA A 183 -20.52 0.28 5.10
C ALA A 183 -19.33 -0.56 5.57
N TYR A 184 -18.43 -0.94 4.65
CA TYR A 184 -17.21 -1.65 5.00
C TYR A 184 -16.28 -0.82 5.89
N LEU A 185 -15.95 0.42 5.48
CA LEU A 185 -15.06 1.29 6.23
C LEU A 185 -15.66 1.71 7.58
N LEU A 186 -16.96 2.03 7.61
CA LEU A 186 -17.69 2.36 8.83
C LEU A 186 -17.78 1.16 9.77
N GLY A 187 -18.09 -0.02 9.24
CA GLY A 187 -18.11 -1.27 10.01
C GLY A 187 -16.78 -1.57 10.66
N ASN A 188 -15.68 -1.46 9.90
CA ASN A 188 -14.32 -1.63 10.43
C ASN A 188 -13.96 -0.59 11.48
N ALA A 189 -14.32 0.68 11.26
CA ALA A 189 -14.11 1.73 12.23
C ALA A 189 -14.89 1.47 13.53
N LEU A 190 -16.15 1.04 13.43
CA LEU A 190 -16.98 0.67 14.58
C LEU A 190 -16.39 -0.52 15.36
N ILE A 191 -15.92 -1.55 14.67
CA ILE A 191 -15.24 -2.71 15.29
C ILE A 191 -13.96 -2.24 16.01
N GLY A 192 -13.14 -1.41 15.35
CA GLY A 192 -11.91 -0.86 15.93
C GLY A 192 -12.15 0.03 17.16
N ASP A 193 -13.26 0.77 17.20
CA ASP A 193 -13.68 1.57 18.37
C ASP A 193 -14.32 0.72 19.49
N GLY A 194 -14.47 -0.60 19.29
CA GLY A 194 -15.04 -1.53 20.27
C GLY A 194 -16.55 -1.74 20.16
N GLN A 195 -17.22 -1.13 19.19
CA GLN A 195 -18.66 -1.27 18.92
C GLN A 195 -18.95 -2.50 18.05
N LEU A 196 -18.45 -3.67 18.46
CA LEU A 196 -18.49 -4.93 17.69
C LEU A 196 -19.88 -5.27 17.13
N GLY A 197 -20.92 -5.17 17.96
CA GLY A 197 -22.29 -5.48 17.55
C GLY A 197 -22.80 -4.57 16.43
N ARG A 198 -22.56 -3.26 16.54
CA ARG A 198 -22.98 -2.29 15.51
C ARG A 198 -22.16 -2.47 14.23
N GLY A 199 -20.83 -2.62 14.35
CA GLY A 199 -19.96 -2.82 13.20
C GLY A 199 -20.34 -4.07 12.39
N GLN A 200 -20.63 -5.18 13.08
CA GLN A 200 -21.09 -6.41 12.43
C GLN A 200 -22.45 -6.22 11.74
N LEU A 201 -23.39 -5.49 12.35
CA LEU A 201 -24.69 -5.20 11.74
C LEU A 201 -24.54 -4.39 10.45
N VAL A 202 -23.69 -3.36 10.44
CA VAL A 202 -23.42 -2.51 9.26
C VAL A 202 -22.77 -3.31 8.14
N ILE A 203 -21.83 -4.21 8.45
CA ILE A 203 -21.20 -5.08 7.45
C ILE A 203 -22.22 -6.09 6.91
N ASN A 204 -22.98 -6.73 7.79
CA ASN A 204 -23.95 -7.76 7.39
C ASN A 204 -25.11 -7.20 6.57
N SER A 205 -25.53 -5.95 6.80
CA SER A 205 -26.62 -5.34 6.02
C SER A 205 -26.30 -5.20 4.54
N VAL A 206 -25.00 -5.21 4.18
CA VAL A 206 -24.53 -5.09 2.81
C VAL A 206 -24.12 -6.42 2.19
N PHE A 207 -23.56 -7.35 2.97
CA PHE A 207 -22.91 -8.55 2.41
C PHE A 207 -23.63 -9.87 2.68
N ARG A 208 -24.70 -9.90 3.49
CA ARG A 208 -25.32 -11.16 3.94
C ARG A 208 -25.98 -11.99 2.83
N ASP A 209 -26.58 -11.34 1.85
CA ASP A 209 -27.44 -11.99 0.85
C ASP A 209 -26.87 -11.95 -0.59
N GLU A 210 -25.63 -11.49 -0.77
CA GLU A 210 -25.03 -11.26 -2.09
C GLU A 210 -23.85 -12.20 -2.36
N ASP A 211 -23.98 -13.10 -3.35
CA ASP A 211 -22.86 -13.89 -3.89
C ASP A 211 -22.11 -13.08 -4.97
N SER A 212 -21.52 -11.95 -4.59
CA SER A 212 -20.67 -11.13 -5.49
C SER A 212 -19.18 -11.33 -5.21
N ALA A 213 -18.35 -11.16 -6.23
CA ALA A 213 -16.90 -11.31 -6.10
C ALA A 213 -16.31 -10.31 -5.09
N GLU A 214 -16.84 -9.09 -5.06
CA GLU A 214 -16.42 -8.01 -4.18
C GLU A 214 -16.80 -8.27 -2.72
N ALA A 215 -18.01 -8.77 -2.47
CA ALA A 215 -18.42 -9.18 -1.14
C ALA A 215 -17.51 -10.29 -0.60
N ARG A 216 -17.26 -11.31 -1.43
CA ARG A 216 -16.37 -12.44 -1.12
C ARG A 216 -14.93 -11.99 -0.87
N LEU A 217 -14.41 -11.05 -1.67
CA LEU A 217 -13.08 -10.44 -1.47
C LEU A 217 -12.98 -9.75 -0.11
N LEU A 218 -13.96 -8.91 0.24
CA LEU A 218 -13.96 -8.18 1.50
C LEU A 218 -14.06 -9.12 2.69
N ILE A 219 -14.99 -10.08 2.69
CA ILE A 219 -15.14 -11.07 3.76
C ILE A 219 -13.85 -11.89 3.91
N GLY A 220 -13.30 -12.40 2.82
CA GLY A 220 -12.07 -13.19 2.85
C GLY A 220 -10.85 -12.41 3.35
N SER A 221 -10.75 -11.10 3.03
CA SER A 221 -9.69 -10.23 3.56
C SER A 221 -9.80 -10.01 5.08
N LEU A 222 -11.02 -9.91 5.60
CA LEU A 222 -11.28 -9.81 7.06
C LEU A 222 -10.95 -11.11 7.77
N MET A 223 -11.29 -12.26 7.19
CA MET A 223 -10.94 -13.58 7.74
C MET A 223 -9.42 -13.73 7.89
N LEU A 224 -8.64 -13.27 6.91
CA LEU A 224 -7.17 -13.22 7.02
C LEU A 224 -6.69 -12.34 8.18
N LEU A 225 -7.35 -11.21 8.46
CA LEU A 225 -7.02 -10.34 9.59
C LEU A 225 -7.36 -11.01 10.94
N MET A 226 -8.43 -11.81 10.98
CA MET A 226 -8.85 -12.60 12.14
C MET A 226 -8.10 -13.94 12.29
N ASP A 227 -7.05 -14.16 11.48
CA ASP A 227 -6.26 -15.40 11.43
C ASP A 227 -7.03 -16.67 11.00
N ASP A 228 -8.24 -16.52 10.42
CA ASP A 228 -8.99 -17.61 9.79
C ASP A 228 -8.52 -17.82 8.33
N GLY A 229 -7.37 -18.45 8.17
CA GLY A 229 -6.80 -18.76 6.86
C GLY A 229 -7.68 -19.70 6.01
N GLN A 230 -8.35 -20.67 6.64
CA GLN A 230 -9.16 -21.65 5.91
C GLN A 230 -10.45 -21.03 5.37
N GLY A 231 -11.13 -20.20 6.19
CA GLY A 231 -12.26 -19.38 5.74
C GLY A 231 -11.86 -18.45 4.61
N ALA A 232 -10.75 -17.74 4.78
CA ALA A 232 -10.26 -16.81 3.76
C ALA A 232 -9.99 -17.49 2.40
N VAL A 233 -9.35 -18.67 2.37
CA VAL A 233 -9.13 -19.41 1.11
C VAL A 233 -10.44 -19.76 0.42
N ARG A 234 -11.50 -20.14 1.15
CA ARG A 234 -12.81 -20.46 0.55
C ARG A 234 -13.45 -19.21 -0.06
N GLU A 235 -13.53 -18.13 0.70
CA GLU A 235 -14.18 -16.90 0.27
C GLU A 235 -13.41 -16.25 -0.89
N LEU A 236 -12.09 -16.14 -0.79
CA LEU A 236 -11.25 -15.56 -1.83
C LEU A 236 -11.18 -16.44 -3.08
N GLY A 237 -11.20 -17.77 -2.93
CA GLY A 237 -11.32 -18.69 -4.06
C GLY A 237 -12.62 -18.46 -4.83
N ARG A 238 -13.73 -18.31 -4.12
CA ARG A 238 -15.03 -17.97 -4.73
C ARG A 238 -15.01 -16.59 -5.40
N ALA A 239 -14.34 -15.61 -4.81
CA ALA A 239 -14.14 -14.29 -5.43
C ALA A 239 -13.40 -14.38 -6.76
N VAL A 240 -12.31 -15.18 -6.81
CA VAL A 240 -11.55 -15.45 -8.04
C VAL A 240 -12.42 -16.13 -9.10
N GLU A 241 -13.24 -17.12 -8.73
CA GLU A 241 -14.16 -17.79 -9.66
C GLU A 241 -15.18 -16.84 -10.27
N LEU A 242 -15.78 -15.97 -9.45
CA LEU A 242 -16.83 -15.03 -9.87
C LEU A 242 -16.27 -13.91 -10.74
N ASN A 243 -15.09 -13.39 -10.40
CA ASN A 243 -14.42 -12.35 -11.18
C ASN A 243 -12.88 -12.45 -11.07
N PRO A 244 -12.23 -13.17 -11.99
CA PRO A 244 -10.77 -13.31 -12.00
C PRO A 244 -10.01 -11.99 -12.22
N LYS A 245 -10.68 -10.97 -12.77
CA LYS A 245 -10.07 -9.66 -13.05
C LYS A 245 -10.40 -8.62 -11.98
N LEU A 246 -10.99 -9.04 -10.87
CA LEU A 246 -11.24 -8.15 -9.75
C LEU A 246 -9.89 -7.66 -9.19
N PRO A 247 -9.66 -6.34 -9.07
CA PRO A 247 -8.37 -5.83 -8.61
C PRO A 247 -7.98 -6.43 -7.26
N THR A 248 -6.70 -6.81 -7.08
CA THR A 248 -6.12 -7.37 -5.86
C THR A 248 -6.64 -8.76 -5.43
N VAL A 249 -7.63 -9.33 -6.12
CA VAL A 249 -8.26 -10.60 -5.71
C VAL A 249 -7.23 -11.73 -5.66
N HIS A 250 -6.30 -11.74 -6.61
CA HIS A 250 -5.25 -12.74 -6.69
C HIS A 250 -4.15 -12.50 -5.64
N ALA A 251 -3.83 -11.25 -5.30
CA ALA A 251 -2.95 -10.93 -4.17
C ALA A 251 -3.52 -11.47 -2.85
N TRP A 252 -4.80 -11.17 -2.57
CA TRP A 252 -5.46 -11.64 -1.34
C TRP A 252 -5.56 -13.16 -1.29
N TYR A 253 -5.97 -13.80 -2.39
CA TYR A 253 -6.05 -15.25 -2.48
C TYR A 253 -4.68 -15.92 -2.28
N GLY A 254 -3.62 -15.38 -2.91
CA GLY A 254 -2.25 -15.85 -2.74
C GLY A 254 -1.77 -15.74 -1.29
N ARG A 255 -2.11 -14.64 -0.60
CA ARG A 255 -1.81 -14.46 0.82
C ARG A 255 -2.52 -15.50 1.70
N ALA A 256 -3.79 -15.79 1.41
CA ALA A 256 -4.55 -16.82 2.12
C ALA A 256 -3.94 -18.22 1.92
N LEU A 257 -3.55 -18.56 0.69
CA LEU A 257 -2.87 -19.82 0.38
C LEU A 257 -1.51 -19.94 1.09
N MET A 258 -0.73 -18.86 1.10
CA MET A 258 0.56 -18.80 1.81
C MET A 258 0.37 -19.02 3.32
N ARG A 259 -0.68 -18.42 3.92
CA ARG A 259 -1.03 -18.64 5.33
C ARG A 259 -1.41 -20.09 5.64
N MET A 260 -1.93 -20.82 4.65
CA MET A 260 -2.23 -22.26 4.74
C MET A 260 -1.03 -23.16 4.40
N GLY A 261 0.13 -22.59 4.08
CA GLY A 261 1.34 -23.31 3.71
C GLY A 261 1.37 -23.82 2.27
N ASP A 262 0.39 -23.45 1.43
CA ASP A 262 0.35 -23.84 0.01
C ASP A 262 1.15 -22.83 -0.84
N SER A 263 2.48 -22.85 -0.67
CA SER A 263 3.40 -21.90 -1.31
C SER A 263 3.37 -21.97 -2.84
N GLU A 264 3.15 -23.14 -3.43
CA GLU A 264 3.06 -23.31 -4.89
C GLU A 264 1.84 -22.57 -5.45
N LYS A 265 0.65 -22.80 -4.89
CA LYS A 265 -0.55 -22.10 -5.34
C LYS A 265 -0.48 -20.61 -5.02
N ALA A 266 0.13 -20.23 -3.90
CA ALA A 266 0.34 -18.83 -3.56
C ALA A 266 1.18 -18.11 -4.64
N ARG A 267 2.32 -18.68 -5.05
CA ARG A 267 3.14 -18.13 -6.15
C ARG A 267 2.39 -18.08 -7.47
N ALA A 268 1.54 -19.07 -7.77
CA ALA A 268 0.71 -19.05 -8.96
C ALA A 268 -0.28 -17.87 -8.93
N ALA A 269 -0.96 -17.64 -7.81
CA ALA A 269 -1.87 -16.51 -7.64
C ALA A 269 -1.15 -15.17 -7.75
N PHE A 270 0.00 -14.99 -7.08
CA PHE A 270 0.79 -13.76 -7.18
C PHE A 270 1.28 -13.48 -8.61
N ARG A 271 1.63 -14.52 -9.37
CA ARG A 271 2.01 -14.34 -10.79
C ARG A 271 0.86 -13.80 -11.64
N VAL A 272 -0.37 -14.24 -11.37
CA VAL A 272 -1.56 -13.70 -12.07
C VAL A 272 -1.76 -12.24 -11.69
N GLU A 273 -1.70 -11.89 -10.40
CA GLU A 273 -1.82 -10.49 -9.97
C GLU A 273 -0.75 -9.61 -10.62
N LEU A 274 0.52 -10.04 -10.59
CA LEU A 274 1.63 -9.23 -11.10
C LEU A 274 1.65 -9.11 -12.62
N ALA A 275 0.96 -9.99 -13.34
CA ALA A 275 0.75 -9.85 -14.78
C ALA A 275 -0.21 -8.69 -15.10
N ASP A 276 -1.25 -8.50 -14.28
CA ASP A 276 -2.25 -7.44 -14.45
C ASP A 276 -1.84 -6.13 -13.75
N ASN A 277 -1.26 -6.23 -12.55
CA ASN A 277 -0.78 -5.12 -11.73
C ASN A 277 0.66 -5.37 -11.24
N PRO A 278 1.68 -5.00 -12.03
CA PRO A 278 3.08 -5.13 -11.64
C PRO A 278 3.49 -4.32 -10.40
N ASN A 279 2.66 -3.35 -10.00
CA ASN A 279 2.89 -2.46 -8.87
C ASN A 279 2.09 -2.91 -7.62
N ASP A 280 1.51 -4.11 -7.61
CA ASP A 280 0.87 -4.63 -6.40
C ASP A 280 1.93 -4.90 -5.32
N PHE A 281 1.81 -4.19 -4.20
CA PHE A 281 2.81 -4.26 -3.13
C PHE A 281 2.83 -5.64 -2.46
N ASP A 282 1.66 -6.20 -2.14
CA ASP A 282 1.55 -7.43 -1.37
C ASP A 282 2.04 -8.62 -2.20
N ALA A 283 1.66 -8.69 -3.47
CA ALA A 283 2.14 -9.72 -4.38
C ALA A 283 3.66 -9.66 -4.58
N ASN A 284 4.25 -8.46 -4.74
CA ASN A 284 5.72 -8.30 -4.81
C ASN A 284 6.40 -8.74 -3.49
N LEU A 285 5.89 -8.29 -2.34
CA LEU A 285 6.45 -8.62 -1.03
C LEU A 285 6.41 -10.14 -0.76
N PHE A 286 5.25 -10.77 -0.94
CA PHE A 286 5.05 -12.17 -0.61
C PHE A 286 5.70 -13.10 -1.64
N MET A 287 5.65 -12.78 -2.94
CA MET A 287 6.40 -13.51 -3.96
C MET A 287 7.91 -13.49 -3.66
N GLY A 288 8.45 -12.30 -3.39
CA GLY A 288 9.85 -12.13 -3.01
C GLY A 288 10.22 -12.91 -1.74
N THR A 289 9.32 -12.93 -0.75
CA THR A 289 9.52 -13.67 0.50
C THR A 289 9.55 -15.18 0.30
N LEU A 290 8.65 -15.73 -0.52
CA LEU A 290 8.63 -17.16 -0.85
C LEU A 290 9.90 -17.57 -1.61
N LEU A 291 10.30 -16.80 -2.62
CA LEU A 291 11.54 -17.05 -3.37
C LEU A 291 12.78 -17.01 -2.47
N ARG A 292 12.80 -16.10 -1.48
CA ARG A 292 13.87 -16.04 -0.48
C ARG A 292 13.93 -17.31 0.37
N GLN A 293 12.77 -17.86 0.76
CA GLN A 293 12.69 -19.13 1.51
C GLN A 293 13.21 -20.29 0.66
N ASP A 294 12.92 -20.28 -0.63
CA ASP A 294 13.42 -21.26 -1.62
C ASP A 294 14.89 -21.03 -2.02
N LYS A 295 15.56 -20.02 -1.41
CA LYS A 295 16.94 -19.60 -1.69
C LYS A 295 17.17 -19.11 -3.12
N GLN A 296 16.12 -18.71 -3.83
CA GLN A 296 16.18 -18.08 -5.15
C GLN A 296 16.42 -16.57 -4.99
N PHE A 297 17.62 -16.21 -4.51
CA PHE A 297 17.92 -14.85 -4.04
C PHE A 297 17.92 -13.79 -5.14
N GLU A 298 18.42 -14.11 -6.33
CA GLU A 298 18.47 -13.19 -7.47
C GLU A 298 17.08 -12.81 -7.96
N GLU A 299 16.17 -13.79 -8.00
CA GLU A 299 14.78 -13.54 -8.40
C GLU A 299 14.02 -12.80 -7.28
N SER A 300 14.23 -13.23 -6.03
CA SER A 300 13.66 -12.58 -4.85
C SER A 300 14.03 -11.09 -4.76
N LEU A 301 15.28 -10.76 -5.10
CA LEU A 301 15.78 -9.39 -5.12
C LEU A 301 14.90 -8.48 -5.99
N ARG A 302 14.48 -8.94 -7.18
CA ARG A 302 13.65 -8.14 -8.10
C ARG A 302 12.32 -7.73 -7.47
N TYR A 303 11.60 -8.69 -6.89
CA TYR A 303 10.29 -8.43 -6.29
C TYR A 303 10.39 -7.62 -4.99
N LEU A 304 11.39 -7.91 -4.15
CA LEU A 304 11.58 -7.17 -2.89
C LEU A 304 12.06 -5.74 -3.12
N THR A 305 12.93 -5.50 -4.12
CA THR A 305 13.29 -4.14 -4.53
C THR A 305 12.05 -3.37 -4.98
N LYS A 306 11.17 -4.00 -5.76
CA LYS A 306 9.90 -3.38 -6.17
C LYS A 306 8.99 -3.09 -4.98
N ALA A 307 8.86 -4.01 -4.03
CA ALA A 307 8.07 -3.80 -2.81
C ALA A 307 8.59 -2.60 -1.99
N VAL A 308 9.90 -2.50 -1.79
CA VAL A 308 10.52 -1.36 -1.09
C VAL A 308 10.35 -0.05 -1.87
N GLN A 309 10.44 -0.07 -3.20
CA GLN A 309 10.17 1.11 -4.02
C GLN A 309 8.71 1.60 -3.87
N LEU A 310 7.75 0.67 -3.81
CA LEU A 310 6.32 0.98 -3.67
C LEU A 310 5.99 1.49 -2.26
N ARG A 311 6.60 0.94 -1.21
CA ARG A 311 6.39 1.39 0.17
C ARG A 311 7.74 1.47 0.91
N PRO A 312 8.49 2.58 0.75
CA PRO A 312 9.85 2.71 1.25
C PRO A 312 9.96 2.79 2.76
N ARG A 313 8.86 3.11 3.45
CA ARG A 313 8.77 3.13 4.91
C ARG A 313 8.24 1.82 5.51
N GLU A 314 7.92 0.81 4.70
CA GLU A 314 7.41 -0.45 5.22
C GLU A 314 8.57 -1.32 5.74
N GLN A 315 8.51 -1.72 7.01
CA GLN A 315 9.62 -2.38 7.71
C GLN A 315 9.86 -3.82 7.24
N TYR A 316 8.81 -4.59 6.91
CA TYR A 316 8.96 -5.99 6.52
C TYR A 316 9.57 -6.13 5.13
N ALA A 317 9.23 -5.26 4.18
CA ALA A 317 9.83 -5.19 2.85
C ALA A 317 11.32 -4.85 2.94
N ARG A 318 11.68 -3.84 3.73
CA ARG A 318 13.08 -3.46 3.97
C ARG A 318 13.87 -4.58 4.65
N TYR A 319 13.27 -5.25 5.63
CA TYR A 319 13.86 -6.40 6.30
C TYR A 319 14.13 -7.56 5.33
N HIS A 320 13.13 -7.97 4.55
CA HIS A 320 13.27 -9.08 3.60
C HIS A 320 14.28 -8.75 2.49
N LEU A 321 14.26 -7.53 1.95
CA LEU A 321 15.26 -7.07 0.98
C LEU A 321 16.68 -7.14 1.56
N SER A 322 16.85 -6.65 2.79
CA SER A 322 18.14 -6.68 3.49
C SER A 322 18.62 -8.12 3.74
N ALA A 323 17.71 -9.04 4.04
CA ALA A 323 18.03 -10.45 4.21
C ALA A 323 18.56 -11.08 2.92
N VAL A 324 17.98 -10.74 1.77
CA VAL A 324 18.44 -11.19 0.44
C VAL A 324 19.79 -10.56 0.11
N LEU A 325 19.96 -9.26 0.30
CA LEU A 325 21.24 -8.56 0.07
C LEU A 325 22.36 -9.15 0.91
N ALA A 326 22.10 -9.42 2.19
CA ALA A 326 23.07 -10.10 3.05
C ALA A 326 23.40 -11.50 2.51
N ALA A 327 22.41 -12.30 2.10
CA ALA A 327 22.63 -13.64 1.54
C ALA A 327 23.46 -13.61 0.24
N LEU A 328 23.29 -12.57 -0.58
CA LEU A 328 24.06 -12.33 -1.81
C LEU A 328 25.46 -11.73 -1.57
N GLY A 329 25.89 -11.62 -0.31
CA GLY A 329 27.22 -11.06 0.01
C GLY A 329 27.30 -9.54 -0.19
N LYS A 330 26.18 -8.82 -0.06
CA LYS A 330 26.08 -7.36 -0.17
C LYS A 330 25.70 -6.70 1.16
N PRO A 331 26.43 -6.93 2.27
CA PRO A 331 26.08 -6.39 3.58
C PRO A 331 26.14 -4.85 3.63
N GLU A 332 26.92 -4.20 2.77
CA GLU A 332 27.01 -2.74 2.65
C GLU A 332 25.70 -2.11 2.15
N GLU A 333 25.00 -2.79 1.24
CA GLU A 333 23.68 -2.36 0.74
C GLU A 333 22.58 -2.66 1.76
N ALA A 334 22.69 -3.77 2.51
CA ALA A 334 21.70 -4.18 3.51
C ALA A 334 21.72 -3.29 4.76
N ARG A 335 22.90 -2.84 5.19
CA ARG A 335 23.09 -2.07 6.43
C ARG A 335 22.20 -0.83 6.54
N PRO A 336 22.21 0.15 5.60
CA PRO A 336 21.43 1.38 5.77
C PRO A 336 19.92 1.14 5.80
N LEU A 337 19.42 0.11 5.11
CA LEU A 337 18.01 -0.28 5.16
C LEU A 337 17.62 -0.73 6.57
N LEU A 338 18.42 -1.61 7.17
CA LEU A 338 18.19 -2.12 8.53
C LEU A 338 18.40 -1.06 9.61
N GLU A 339 19.43 -0.21 9.48
CA GLU A 339 19.64 0.96 10.36
C GLU A 339 18.40 1.87 10.35
N GLY A 340 17.79 2.09 9.18
CA GLY A 340 16.51 2.80 9.05
C GLY A 340 15.37 2.09 9.76
N VAL A 341 15.20 0.77 9.54
CA VAL A 341 14.16 -0.02 10.20
C VAL A 341 14.26 0.05 11.72
N VAL A 342 15.45 -0.19 12.31
CA VAL A 342 15.60 -0.23 13.77
C VAL A 342 15.50 1.16 14.42
N LYS A 343 15.70 2.23 13.64
CA LYS A 343 15.48 3.61 14.08
C LYS A 343 13.99 3.95 14.14
N GLU A 344 13.23 3.55 13.13
CA GLU A 344 11.79 3.81 13.04
C GLU A 344 10.95 2.84 13.90
N TYR A 345 11.42 1.59 14.02
CA TYR A 345 10.77 0.52 14.75
C TYR A 345 11.75 -0.09 15.77
N PRO A 346 11.99 0.58 16.91
CA PRO A 346 12.99 0.15 17.88
C PRO A 346 12.74 -1.24 18.47
N ASP A 347 11.50 -1.71 18.46
CA ASP A 347 11.11 -3.00 19.03
C ASP A 347 11.08 -4.13 17.99
N PHE A 348 11.48 -3.87 16.74
CA PHE A 348 11.50 -4.87 15.68
C PHE A 348 12.70 -5.83 15.79
N VAL A 349 12.51 -6.89 16.58
CA VAL A 349 13.57 -7.83 16.99
C VAL A 349 14.26 -8.50 15.80
N GLU A 350 13.49 -8.97 14.81
CA GLU A 350 14.01 -9.67 13.63
C GLU A 350 14.97 -8.79 12.83
N GLY A 351 14.64 -7.49 12.69
CA GLY A 351 15.49 -6.51 12.05
C GLY A 351 16.80 -6.28 12.79
N ARG A 352 16.74 -6.18 14.13
CA ARG A 352 17.96 -6.02 14.97
C ARG A 352 18.87 -7.24 14.91
N VAL A 353 18.31 -8.44 14.95
CA VAL A 353 19.07 -9.69 14.81
C VAL A 353 19.81 -9.72 13.48
N LEU A 354 19.13 -9.36 12.39
CA LEU A 354 19.75 -9.32 11.07
C LEU A 354 20.80 -8.19 10.97
N LEU A 355 20.53 -7.02 11.54
CA LEU A 355 21.47 -5.90 11.57
C LEU A 355 22.76 -6.27 12.31
N ALA A 356 22.67 -6.96 13.45
CA ALA A 356 23.83 -7.47 14.17
C ALA A 356 24.66 -8.42 13.27
N SER A 357 24.00 -9.34 12.57
CA SER A 357 24.68 -10.25 11.63
C SER A 357 25.38 -9.49 10.49
N VAL A 358 24.72 -8.46 9.94
CA VAL A 358 25.30 -7.58 8.91
C VAL A 358 26.52 -6.83 9.44
N TYR A 359 26.46 -6.27 10.66
CA TYR A 359 27.61 -5.61 11.27
C TYR A 359 28.81 -6.56 11.45
N TYR A 360 28.58 -7.79 11.91
CA TYR A 360 29.67 -8.76 12.04
C TYR A 360 30.33 -9.09 10.69
N ARG A 361 29.54 -9.21 9.61
CA ARG A 361 30.08 -9.41 8.26
C ARG A 361 30.89 -8.21 7.75
N LEU A 362 30.57 -7.01 8.23
CA LEU A 362 31.28 -5.77 7.93
C LEU A 362 32.46 -5.50 8.87
N ASN A 363 32.87 -6.48 9.70
CA ASN A 363 33.90 -6.32 10.74
C ASN A 363 33.60 -5.20 11.76
N ARG A 364 32.32 -4.85 11.93
CA ARG A 364 31.81 -3.84 12.87
C ARG A 364 31.35 -4.51 14.18
N LYS A 365 32.28 -5.15 14.89
CA LYS A 365 31.95 -5.99 16.06
C LYS A 365 31.20 -5.23 17.16
N GLU A 366 31.66 -4.03 17.50
CA GLU A 366 31.05 -3.21 18.56
C GLU A 366 29.59 -2.85 18.24
N ASP A 367 29.31 -2.51 16.99
CA ASP A 367 27.94 -2.22 16.54
C ASP A 367 27.06 -3.47 16.62
N GLY A 368 27.57 -4.63 16.20
CA GLY A 368 26.88 -5.91 16.30
C GLY A 368 26.56 -6.31 17.75
N ASP A 369 27.52 -6.13 18.66
CA ASP A 369 27.36 -6.43 20.08
C ASP A 369 26.32 -5.52 20.75
N ARG A 370 26.26 -4.24 20.36
CA ARG A 370 25.21 -3.31 20.83
C ARG A 370 23.82 -3.76 20.40
N GLU A 371 23.63 -4.14 19.13
CA GLU A 371 22.33 -4.62 18.67
C GLU A 371 21.91 -5.91 19.38
N ARG A 372 22.85 -6.84 19.62
CA ARG A 372 22.55 -8.06 20.41
C ARG A 372 22.14 -7.76 21.84
N ALA A 373 22.79 -6.79 22.50
CA ALA A 373 22.43 -6.38 23.85
C ALA A 373 21.00 -5.82 23.90
N VAL A 374 20.60 -5.03 22.90
CA VAL A 374 19.22 -4.53 22.77
C VAL A 374 18.24 -5.68 22.56
N VAL A 375 18.55 -6.64 21.68
CA VAL A 375 17.70 -7.83 21.47
C VAL A 375 17.51 -8.63 22.77
N GLN A 376 18.57 -8.85 23.54
CA GLN A 376 18.48 -9.54 24.82
C GLN A 376 17.56 -8.81 25.80
N LYS A 377 17.69 -7.48 25.88
CA LYS A 377 16.82 -6.64 26.70
C LYS A 377 15.35 -6.76 26.27
N LEU A 378 15.04 -6.59 24.98
CA LEU A 378 13.68 -6.69 24.45
C LEU A 378 13.05 -8.06 24.74
N ASN A 379 13.80 -9.15 24.51
CA ASN A 379 13.32 -10.50 24.80
C ASN A 379 13.03 -10.71 26.30
N SER A 380 13.89 -10.19 27.19
CA SER A 380 13.67 -10.28 28.63
C SER A 380 12.43 -9.50 29.09
N GLU A 381 12.20 -8.31 28.52
CA GLU A 381 11.01 -7.49 28.80
C GLU A 381 9.73 -8.17 28.29
N GLN A 382 9.78 -8.85 27.15
CA GLN A 382 8.65 -9.59 26.61
C GLN A 382 8.32 -10.84 27.46
N GLN A 383 9.35 -11.57 27.91
CA GLN A 383 9.17 -12.72 28.81
C GLN A 383 8.60 -12.30 30.17
N ALA A 384 9.05 -11.17 30.72
CA ALA A 384 8.50 -10.62 31.97
C ALA A 384 7.02 -10.23 31.85
N LYS A 385 6.55 -9.85 30.65
CA LYS A 385 5.13 -9.55 30.35
C LYS A 385 4.27 -10.79 30.12
N GLN A 386 4.84 -11.99 30.00
CA GLN A 386 4.12 -13.26 29.81
C GLN A 386 4.51 -14.32 30.85
N PRO A 387 4.09 -14.19 32.13
CA PRO A 387 4.55 -15.08 33.22
C PRO A 387 4.10 -16.55 33.13
N GLY A 388 3.30 -16.93 32.13
CA GLY A 388 2.60 -18.23 32.07
C GLY A 388 3.20 -19.32 31.19
N ALA A 389 4.22 -19.04 30.38
CA ALA A 389 4.75 -20.02 29.40
C ALA A 389 5.81 -20.99 29.96
N GLN A 390 6.23 -20.83 31.21
CA GLN A 390 7.20 -21.70 31.89
C GLN A 390 6.59 -22.41 33.10
N LYS A 391 5.54 -23.21 32.91
CA LYS A 391 5.16 -24.29 33.84
C LYS A 391 4.56 -25.47 33.08
N SER A 392 5.39 -26.21 32.35
CA SER A 392 5.07 -27.59 31.94
C SER A 392 6.35 -28.42 31.75
N THR A 393 7.20 -28.45 32.77
CA THR A 393 8.28 -29.44 32.87
C THR A 393 8.37 -29.97 34.29
N ASP A 394 7.26 -30.45 34.83
CA ASP A 394 7.29 -31.40 35.95
C ASP A 394 6.75 -32.72 35.42
N ALA A 395 7.65 -33.55 34.88
CA ALA A 395 7.40 -34.97 34.73
C ALA A 395 7.33 -35.58 36.15
N PRO A 396 6.37 -36.46 36.47
CA PRO A 396 6.29 -37.06 37.80
C PRO A 396 7.53 -37.91 38.07
N ALA A 397 8.15 -37.72 39.24
CA ALA A 397 9.27 -38.53 39.70
C ALA A 397 8.88 -40.02 39.82
N PRO A 398 9.75 -40.96 39.46
CA PRO A 398 9.45 -42.38 39.56
C PRO A 398 9.41 -42.81 41.04
N THR A 399 8.26 -43.31 41.48
CA THR A 399 8.09 -43.99 42.76
C THR A 399 8.96 -45.24 42.80
N LYS A 400 9.98 -45.26 43.66
CA LYS A 400 10.64 -46.50 44.10
C LYS A 400 9.74 -47.19 45.11
N ALA A 401 9.30 -48.40 44.80
CA ALA A 401 8.71 -49.34 45.76
C ALA A 401 9.82 -50.16 46.43
N PRO A 402 9.60 -50.66 47.67
CA PRO A 402 10.52 -51.59 48.34
C PRO A 402 10.62 -52.95 47.65
#